data_AF-A0A418Y5H2-F1
#
_entry.id   AF-A0A418Y5H2-F1
#
_cell.length_a   1.000
_cell.length_b   1.000
_cell.length_c   1.000
_cell.angle_alpha   90.00
_cell.angle_beta   90.00
_cell.angle_gamma   90.00
#
_symmetry.space_group_name_H-M   'P 1'
#
loop_
_entity.id
_entity.type
_entity.pdbx_description
1 polymer ?
#
loop_
_entity_poly.entity_id
_entity_poly.type
_entity_poly.pdbx_seq_one_letter_code
_entity_poly.pdbx_strand_id
1 'polypeptide(L)'
;MQNILLFAAALLYAVCAVLPTRRGGLISAVTAGAWVVHGAALWHGMMAPGSLRVGFAAMLSAALWISVAAYWLENRNFALDGLRRLVMPCAAAAAVLPAVFPGSVFQLNGAAPAFGWHIAVAILAYSTLTIAAFHAVLMALQESRLHAHA
;
A
#
# COMPACT_ATOMS: atom_id res chain seq x y z
N MET A 1 19.22 3.91 -8.43
CA MET A 1 18.41 2.69 -8.72
C MET A 1 17.11 2.67 -7.92
N GLN A 2 17.12 3.07 -6.64
CA GLN A 2 15.95 3.21 -5.77
C GLN A 2 14.74 3.94 -6.36
N ASN A 3 14.95 5.15 -6.92
CA ASN A 3 13.84 5.96 -7.45
C ASN A 3 13.13 5.28 -8.63
N ILE A 4 13.85 4.51 -9.44
CA ILE A 4 13.29 3.79 -10.60
C ILE A 4 12.27 2.75 -10.13
N LEU A 5 12.55 2.05 -9.03
CA LEU A 5 11.63 1.06 -8.45
C LEU A 5 10.34 1.70 -7.91
N LEU A 6 10.44 2.89 -7.30
CA LEU A 6 9.28 3.63 -6.80
C LEU A 6 8.38 4.11 -7.94
N PHE A 7 8.97 4.68 -8.99
CA PHE A 7 8.21 5.10 -10.18
C PHE A 7 7.63 3.91 -10.94
N ALA A 8 8.35 2.79 -11.04
CA ALA A 8 7.83 1.56 -11.65
C ALA A 8 6.64 0.98 -10.87
N ALA A 9 6.72 0.94 -9.54
CA ALA A 9 5.59 0.52 -8.69
C ALA A 9 4.37 1.43 -8.89
N ALA A 10 4.57 2.74 -8.87
CA ALA A 10 3.48 3.71 -9.07
C ALA A 10 2.81 3.55 -10.45
N LEU A 11 3.60 3.33 -11.50
CA LEU A 11 3.11 3.13 -12.86
C LEU A 11 2.33 1.81 -12.98
N LEU A 12 2.82 0.73 -12.35
CA LEU A 12 2.11 -0.55 -12.31
C LEU A 12 0.77 -0.46 -11.55
N TYR A 13 0.74 0.26 -10.42
CA TYR A 13 -0.52 0.51 -9.70
C TYR A 13 -1.50 1.37 -10.49
N ALA A 14 -1.01 2.40 -11.20
CA ALA A 14 -1.83 3.21 -12.09
C ALA A 14 -2.40 2.39 -13.26
N VAL A 15 -1.60 1.49 -13.85
CA VAL A 15 -2.05 0.57 -14.91
C VAL A 15 -3.12 -0.40 -14.37
N CYS A 16 -2.93 -0.94 -13.16
CA CYS A 16 -3.95 -1.75 -12.47
C CYS A 16 -5.27 -1.02 -12.23
N ALA A 17 -5.22 0.30 -11.97
CA ALA A 17 -6.42 1.10 -11.77
C ALA A 17 -7.25 1.26 -13.05
N VAL A 18 -6.60 1.30 -14.22
CA VAL A 18 -7.23 1.57 -15.53
C VAL A 18 -7.59 0.29 -16.29
N LEU A 19 -7.01 -0.86 -15.93
CA LEU A 19 -7.27 -2.14 -16.61
C LEU A 19 -8.75 -2.57 -16.51
N PRO A 20 -9.37 -2.98 -17.65
CA PRO A 20 -10.76 -3.40 -17.69
C PRO A 20 -11.00 -4.69 -16.90
N THR A 21 -12.07 -4.70 -16.10
CA THR A 21 -12.47 -5.76 -15.15
C THR A 21 -12.64 -7.15 -15.78
N ARG A 22 -12.75 -7.26 -17.11
CA ARG A 22 -12.91 -8.54 -17.84
C ARG A 22 -11.68 -9.45 -17.80
N ARG A 23 -10.51 -9.01 -17.31
CA ARG A 23 -9.25 -9.79 -17.29
C ARG A 23 -8.72 -10.06 -15.87
N GLY A 24 -9.53 -10.71 -15.03
CA GLY A 24 -9.20 -10.97 -13.62
C GLY A 24 -7.83 -11.61 -13.36
N GLY A 25 -7.42 -12.60 -14.17
CA GLY A 25 -6.10 -13.23 -14.05
C GLY A 25 -4.93 -12.28 -14.32
N LEU A 26 -5.08 -11.40 -15.31
CA LEU A 26 -4.08 -10.39 -15.67
C LEU A 26 -3.97 -9.31 -14.58
N ILE A 27 -5.11 -8.86 -14.04
CA ILE A 27 -5.14 -7.91 -12.91
C ILE A 27 -4.43 -8.49 -11.69
N SER A 28 -4.69 -9.76 -11.38
CA SER A 28 -4.02 -10.45 -10.27
C SER A 28 -2.50 -10.53 -10.48
N ALA A 29 -2.04 -10.87 -11.68
CA ALA A 29 -0.62 -10.95 -12.00
C ALA A 29 0.08 -9.58 -11.93
N VAL A 30 -0.54 -8.53 -12.49
CA VAL A 30 0.03 -7.17 -12.45
C VAL A 30 0.03 -6.62 -11.02
N THR A 31 -1.02 -6.88 -10.23
CA THR A 31 -1.07 -6.47 -8.81
C THR A 31 0.01 -7.15 -8.00
N ALA A 32 0.22 -8.46 -8.20
CA ALA A 32 1.31 -9.19 -7.55
C ALA A 32 2.68 -8.63 -7.95
N GLY A 33 2.88 -8.31 -9.24
CA GLY A 33 4.10 -7.66 -9.71
C GLY A 33 4.33 -6.29 -9.07
N ALA A 34 3.31 -5.44 -9.05
CA ALA A 34 3.37 -4.12 -8.41
C ALA A 34 3.70 -4.23 -6.91
N TRP A 35 3.07 -5.18 -6.23
CA TRP A 35 3.29 -5.44 -4.81
C TRP A 35 4.71 -5.89 -4.50
N VAL A 36 5.28 -6.79 -5.30
CA VAL A 36 6.68 -7.24 -5.14
C VAL A 36 7.64 -6.08 -5.39
N VAL A 37 7.42 -5.28 -6.44
CA VAL A 37 8.28 -4.12 -6.75
C VAL A 37 8.21 -3.07 -5.64
N HIS A 38 7.01 -2.79 -5.12
CA HIS A 38 6.82 -1.86 -4.00
C HIS A 38 7.49 -2.35 -2.72
N GLY A 39 7.37 -3.64 -2.40
CA GLY A 39 8.05 -4.26 -1.27
C GLY A 39 9.57 -4.20 -1.39
N ALA A 40 10.13 -4.50 -2.58
CA ALA A 40 11.56 -4.37 -2.84
C ALA A 40 12.05 -2.92 -2.73
N ALA A 41 11.25 -1.96 -3.20
CA ALA A 41 11.55 -0.54 -3.06
C ALA A 41 11.53 -0.12 -1.58
N LEU A 42 10.52 -0.53 -0.80
CA LEU A 42 10.48 -0.26 0.65
C LEU A 42 11.68 -0.87 1.37
N TRP A 43 12.02 -2.12 1.06
CA TRP A 43 13.15 -2.81 1.66
C TRP A 43 14.46 -2.05 1.46
N HIS A 44 14.79 -1.69 0.22
CA HIS A 44 16.00 -0.90 -0.06
C HIS A 44 15.93 0.53 0.50
N GLY A 45 14.73 1.10 0.66
CA GLY A 45 14.57 2.46 1.18
C GLY A 45 14.69 2.54 2.69
N MET A 46 14.25 1.50 3.39
CA MET A 46 14.24 1.42 4.85
C MET A 46 15.52 0.81 5.42
N MET A 47 16.12 -0.19 4.74
CA MET A 47 17.33 -0.84 5.22
C MET A 47 18.58 -0.01 4.91
N ALA A 48 19.30 0.38 5.95
CA ALA A 48 20.64 0.96 5.86
C ALA A 48 21.62 0.16 6.74
N PRO A 49 22.93 0.13 6.43
CA PRO A 49 23.90 -0.60 7.26
C PRO A 49 23.86 -0.11 8.71
N GLY A 50 23.48 -0.98 9.65
CA GLY A 50 23.38 -0.66 11.09
C GLY A 50 22.26 0.31 11.50
N SER A 51 21.42 0.74 10.57
CA SER A 51 20.37 1.74 10.81
C SER A 51 19.10 1.44 10.04
N LEU A 52 17.97 1.92 10.54
CA LEU A 52 16.68 1.82 9.87
C LEU A 52 16.23 3.23 9.52
N ARG A 53 15.95 3.45 8.24
CA ARG A 53 15.36 4.69 7.78
C ARG A 53 13.85 4.63 8.00
N VAL A 54 13.39 5.37 9.00
CA VAL A 54 12.00 5.41 9.42
C VAL A 54 11.49 6.83 9.23
N GLY A 55 10.30 6.95 8.69
CA GLY A 55 9.63 8.23 8.54
C GLY A 55 8.16 8.04 8.24
N PHE A 56 7.40 9.13 8.35
CA PHE A 56 5.97 9.14 8.04
C PHE A 56 5.66 8.48 6.69
N ALA A 57 6.37 8.89 5.63
CA ALA A 57 6.13 8.37 4.29
C ALA A 57 6.44 6.87 4.15
N ALA A 58 7.54 6.40 4.74
CA ALA A 58 7.90 4.98 4.71
C ALA A 58 6.87 4.12 5.47
N MET A 59 6.42 4.57 6.64
CA MET A 59 5.43 3.86 7.45
C MET A 59 4.05 3.84 6.77
N LEU A 60 3.60 4.98 6.23
CA LEU A 60 2.33 5.05 5.48
C LEU A 60 2.38 4.17 4.22
N SER A 61 3.50 4.20 3.50
CA SER A 61 3.72 3.37 2.32
C SER A 61 3.74 1.88 2.66
N ALA A 62 4.35 1.49 3.78
CA ALA A 62 4.32 0.11 4.28
C ALA A 62 2.91 -0.33 4.68
N ALA A 63 2.14 0.52 5.36
CA ALA A 63 0.76 0.22 5.72
C ALA A 63 -0.11 -0.01 4.47
N LEU A 64 -0.03 0.87 3.48
CA LEU A 64 -0.76 0.70 2.21
C LEU A 64 -0.28 -0.50 1.40
N TRP A 65 1.01 -0.84 1.45
CA TRP A 65 1.54 -2.06 0.83
C TRP A 65 0.92 -3.34 1.43
N ILE A 66 0.73 -3.40 2.75
CA ILE A 66 0.01 -4.52 3.39
C ILE A 66 -1.49 -4.48 3.05
N SER A 67 -2.12 -3.30 3.04
CA SER A 67 -3.53 -3.17 2.64
C SER A 67 -3.78 -3.65 1.20
N VAL A 68 -2.84 -3.41 0.28
CA VAL A 68 -2.89 -3.96 -1.09
C VAL A 68 -2.81 -5.48 -1.08
N ALA A 69 -1.97 -6.08 -0.22
CA ALA A 69 -1.88 -7.54 -0.09
C ALA A 69 -3.21 -8.14 0.39
N ALA A 70 -3.82 -7.52 1.40
CA ALA A 70 -5.13 -7.92 1.91
C ALA A 70 -6.22 -7.79 0.84
N TYR A 71 -6.27 -6.64 0.15
CA TYR A 71 -7.17 -6.45 -1.00
C TYR A 71 -6.97 -7.53 -2.06
N TRP A 72 -5.71 -7.84 -2.42
CA TRP A 72 -5.42 -8.84 -3.44
C TRP A 72 -5.89 -10.24 -3.02
N LEU A 73 -5.75 -10.59 -1.74
CA LEU A 73 -6.26 -11.84 -1.18
C LEU A 73 -7.79 -11.88 -1.18
N GLU A 74 -8.45 -10.82 -0.74
CA GLU A 74 -9.92 -10.70 -0.71
C GLU A 74 -10.52 -10.71 -2.12
N ASN A 75 -9.87 -10.04 -3.08
CA ASN A 75 -10.34 -9.94 -4.46
C ASN A 75 -10.31 -11.29 -5.21
N ARG A 76 -9.59 -12.29 -4.70
CA ARG A 76 -9.66 -13.67 -5.24
C ARG A 76 -10.97 -14.37 -4.87
N ASN A 77 -11.55 -14.02 -3.72
CA ASN A 77 -12.77 -14.65 -3.20
C ASN A 77 -14.03 -13.82 -3.52
N PHE A 78 -13.89 -12.50 -3.61
CA PHE A 78 -14.99 -11.56 -3.88
C PHE A 78 -14.63 -10.60 -5.02
N ALA A 79 -15.56 -10.34 -5.94
CA ALA A 79 -15.35 -9.39 -7.03
C ALA A 79 -15.45 -7.92 -6.54
N LEU A 80 -14.44 -7.47 -5.79
CA LEU A 80 -14.37 -6.15 -5.15
C LEU A 80 -13.83 -5.07 -6.10
N ASP A 81 -14.48 -4.91 -7.25
CA ASP A 81 -14.08 -3.94 -8.28
C ASP A 81 -14.21 -2.46 -7.84
N GLY A 82 -15.08 -2.18 -6.87
CA GLY A 82 -15.18 -0.87 -6.24
C GLY A 82 -13.94 -0.55 -5.39
N LEU A 83 -13.49 -1.51 -4.58
CA LEU A 83 -12.34 -1.38 -3.69
C LEU A 83 -11.05 -1.19 -4.50
N ARG A 84 -10.88 -1.92 -5.62
CA ARG A 84 -9.72 -1.75 -6.52
C ARG A 84 -9.51 -0.31 -6.95
N ARG A 85 -10.59 0.35 -7.39
CA ARG A 85 -10.56 1.71 -7.92
C ARG A 85 -10.19 2.75 -6.88
N LEU A 86 -10.37 2.44 -5.60
CA LEU A 86 -10.01 3.29 -4.48
C LEU A 86 -8.58 2.99 -3.98
N VAL A 87 -8.25 1.70 -3.79
CA VAL A 87 -6.97 1.26 -3.19
C VAL A 87 -5.78 1.48 -4.12
N MET A 88 -5.90 1.16 -5.41
CA MET A 88 -4.79 1.25 -6.38
C MET A 88 -4.20 2.66 -6.54
N PRO A 89 -4.99 3.73 -6.74
CA PRO A 89 -4.43 5.08 -6.82
C PRO A 89 -3.80 5.54 -5.49
N CYS A 90 -4.39 5.16 -4.35
CA CYS A 90 -3.79 5.45 -3.04
C CYS A 90 -2.45 4.74 -2.86
N ALA A 91 -2.33 3.48 -3.28
CA ALA A 91 -1.07 2.73 -3.26
C ALA A 91 -0.02 3.35 -4.19
N ALA A 92 -0.42 3.83 -5.37
CA ALA A 92 0.48 4.54 -6.28
C ALA A 92 1.03 5.83 -5.64
N ALA A 93 0.18 6.65 -5.03
CA ALA A 93 0.61 7.86 -4.33
C ALA A 93 1.56 7.53 -3.16
N ALA A 94 1.23 6.49 -2.40
CA ALA A 94 2.06 6.06 -1.27
C ALA A 94 3.38 5.43 -1.68
N ALA A 95 3.49 4.81 -2.85
CA ALA A 95 4.77 4.34 -3.39
C ALA A 95 5.70 5.50 -3.78
N VAL A 96 5.17 6.64 -4.23
CA VAL A 96 5.98 7.82 -4.57
C VAL A 96 6.39 8.63 -3.34
N LEU A 97 5.57 8.60 -2.28
CA LEU A 97 5.75 9.45 -1.10
C LEU A 97 7.15 9.35 -0.43
N PRO A 98 7.77 8.16 -0.28
CA PRO A 98 9.13 8.04 0.26
C PRO A 98 10.21 8.73 -0.59
N ALA A 99 9.98 8.95 -1.88
CA ALA A 99 10.92 9.68 -2.73
C ALA A 99 10.91 11.20 -2.43
N VAL A 100 9.73 11.73 -2.07
CA VAL A 100 9.54 13.14 -1.72
C VAL A 100 9.94 13.39 -0.27
N PHE A 101 9.62 12.46 0.62
CA PHE A 101 9.88 12.53 2.04
C PHE A 101 10.74 11.33 2.49
N PRO A 102 12.06 11.39 2.31
CA PRO A 102 12.96 10.27 2.60
C PRO A 102 13.08 9.91 4.09
N GLY A 103 12.46 10.68 4.99
CA GLY A 103 12.46 10.39 6.43
C GLY A 103 13.82 10.56 7.11
N SER A 104 13.90 10.17 8.38
CA SER A 104 15.11 10.23 9.19
C SER A 104 15.76 8.85 9.33
N VAL A 105 17.08 8.84 9.47
CA VAL A 105 17.83 7.61 9.74
C VAL A 105 17.86 7.42 11.25
N PHE A 106 17.31 6.30 11.71
CA PHE A 106 17.32 5.92 13.12
C PHE A 106 18.37 4.83 13.35
N GLN A 107 19.31 5.07 14.26
CA GLN A 107 20.34 4.08 14.61
C GLN A 107 19.73 3.01 15.51
N LEU A 108 19.93 1.73 15.17
CA LEU A 108 19.42 0.62 15.99
C LEU A 108 20.30 0.34 17.21
N ASN A 109 21.53 0.84 17.22
CA ASN A 109 22.45 0.71 18.34
C ASN A 109 21.94 1.51 19.54
N GLY A 110 21.25 0.82 20.47
CA GLY A 110 20.64 1.41 21.67
C GLY A 110 19.11 1.34 21.71
N ALA A 111 18.46 0.83 20.65
CA ALA A 111 17.02 0.62 20.65
C ALA A 111 16.63 -0.56 21.56
N ALA A 112 15.45 -0.47 22.20
CA ALA A 112 14.91 -1.58 22.97
C ALA A 112 14.73 -2.82 22.05
N PRO A 113 14.98 -4.05 22.55
CA PRO A 113 14.84 -5.28 21.76
C PRO A 113 13.44 -5.43 21.10
N ALA A 114 12.41 -4.87 21.74
CA ALA A 114 11.03 -4.90 21.28
C ALA A 114 10.67 -3.84 20.21
N PHE A 115 11.57 -2.93 19.86
CA PHE A 115 11.28 -1.82 18.94
C PHE A 115 10.85 -2.31 17.55
N GLY A 116 11.49 -3.36 17.03
CA GLY A 116 11.09 -3.99 15.77
C GLY A 116 9.67 -4.56 15.83
N TRP A 117 9.29 -5.16 16.97
CA TRP A 117 7.93 -5.66 17.21
C TRP A 117 6.90 -4.56 17.34
N HIS A 118 7.25 -3.44 17.99
CA HIS A 118 6.38 -2.27 18.02
C HIS A 118 6.09 -1.77 16.60
N ILE A 119 7.12 -1.63 15.75
CA ILE A 119 6.94 -1.21 14.35
C ILE A 119 6.06 -2.21 13.59
N ALA A 120 6.33 -3.51 13.72
CA ALA A 120 5.56 -4.54 13.02
C ALA A 120 4.06 -4.49 13.41
N VAL A 121 3.76 -4.43 14.71
CA VAL A 121 2.39 -4.34 15.21
C VAL A 121 1.73 -3.02 14.79
N ALA A 122 2.46 -1.91 14.82
CA ALA A 122 1.96 -0.61 14.38
C ALA A 122 1.58 -0.64 12.89
N ILE A 123 2.45 -1.17 12.02
CA ILE A 123 2.16 -1.29 10.58
C ILE A 123 0.92 -2.17 10.37
N LEU A 124 0.80 -3.31 11.07
CA LEU A 124 -0.39 -4.17 10.98
C LEU A 124 -1.66 -3.44 11.41
N ALA A 125 -1.63 -2.73 12.54
CA ALA A 125 -2.78 -1.98 13.05
C ALA A 125 -3.20 -0.83 12.11
N TYR A 126 -2.25 -0.10 11.55
CA TYR A 126 -2.56 0.95 10.57
C TYR A 126 -3.07 0.35 9.24
N SER A 127 -2.60 -0.83 8.85
CA SER A 127 -3.08 -1.51 7.65
C SER A 127 -4.53 -1.96 7.80
N THR A 128 -4.90 -2.52 8.96
CA THR A 128 -6.29 -2.90 9.25
C THR A 128 -7.19 -1.68 9.34
N LEU A 129 -6.73 -0.59 9.97
CA LEU A 129 -7.45 0.69 9.98
C LEU A 129 -7.68 1.22 8.55
N THR A 130 -6.66 1.14 7.69
CA THR A 130 -6.74 1.59 6.30
C THR A 130 -7.77 0.78 5.50
N ILE A 131 -7.79 -0.54 5.68
CA ILE A 131 -8.78 -1.43 5.07
C ILE A 131 -10.20 -1.07 5.55
N ALA A 132 -10.38 -0.88 6.87
CA ALA A 132 -11.66 -0.46 7.44
C ALA A 132 -12.13 0.90 6.89
N ALA A 133 -11.21 1.86 6.74
CA ALA A 133 -11.51 3.17 6.16
C ALA A 133 -11.97 3.05 4.70
N PHE A 134 -11.31 2.21 3.89
CA PHE A 134 -11.75 1.97 2.52
C PHE A 134 -13.13 1.31 2.45
N HIS A 135 -13.42 0.35 3.34
CA HIS A 135 -14.76 -0.24 3.45
C HIS A 135 -15.81 0.80 3.83
N ALA A 136 -15.53 1.65 4.82
CA ALA A 136 -16.44 2.72 5.22
C ALA A 136 -16.71 3.73 4.09
N VAL A 137 -15.67 4.12 3.34
CA VAL A 137 -15.82 5.00 2.17
C VAL A 137 -16.69 4.33 1.10
N LEU A 138 -16.50 3.04 0.83
CA LEU A 138 -17.34 2.31 -0.12
C LEU A 138 -18.81 2.27 0.32
N MET A 139 -19.09 2.01 1.61
CA MET A 139 -20.45 2.03 2.15
C MET A 139 -21.09 3.41 2.01
N ALA A 140 -20.35 4.48 2.33
CA ALA A 140 -20.83 5.85 2.17
C ALA A 140 -21.12 6.23 0.70
N LEU A 141 -20.26 5.77 -0.23
CA LEU A 141 -20.48 5.97 -1.67
C LEU A 141 -21.68 5.17 -2.19
N GLN A 142 -21.98 4.01 -1.61
CA GLN A 142 -23.16 3.22 -1.95
C GLN A 142 -24.44 3.88 -1.43
N GLU A 143 -24.44 4.35 -0.19
CA GLU A 143 -25.57 5.02 0.45
C GLU A 143 -25.94 6.33 -0.26
N SER A 144 -24.95 7.15 -0.60
CA SER A 144 -25.19 8.39 -1.37
C SER A 144 -25.82 8.14 -2.75
N ARG A 145 -25.51 7.00 -3.40
CA ARG A 145 -26.14 6.62 -4.68
C ARG A 145 -27.55 6.09 -4.52
N LEU A 146 -27.87 5.46 -3.39
CA LEU A 146 -29.23 5.00 -3.08
C LEU A 146 -30.18 6.18 -2.86
N HIS A 147 -29.73 7.22 -2.15
CA HIS A 147 -30.53 8.43 -1.93
C HIS A 147 -30.68 9.31 -3.17
N ALA A 148 -29.75 9.27 -4.12
CA ALA A 148 -29.83 10.03 -5.36
C ALA A 148 -30.87 9.49 -6.37
N HIS A 149 -31.42 8.29 -6.12
CA HIS A 149 -32.44 7.64 -6.95
C HIS A 149 -33.81 7.49 -6.26
N ALA A 150 -33.98 8.13 -5.09
CA ALA A 150 -35.26 8.24 -4.37
C ALA A 150 -35.82 9.66 -4.50
#